data_AF-A0A9D5WCF8-F1
#
_entry.id   AF-A0A9D5WCF8-F1
#
_cell.length_a   1.000
_cell.length_b   1.000
_cell.length_c   1.000
_cell.angle_alpha   90.00
_cell.angle_beta   90.00
_cell.angle_gamma   90.00
#
_symmetry.space_group_name_H-M   'P 1'
#
loop_
_entity.id
_entity.type
_entity.pdbx_description
1 polymer ?
#
loop_
_entity_poly.entity_id
_entity_poly.type
_entity_poly.pdbx_seq_one_letter_code
_entity_poly.pdbx_strand_id
1 'polypeptide(L)'
;MNDIKLNCWEYNNCQREVGGAKVYELGVCPVPLESRLDGFHGGKNGGRSCWAIAGTLCGGKPKGTMAQKLKDCTLCNFHQLVIMEEGDHYTSVATFLRQSRLDERKMIFKEPSFLEHVYSKSKMASEDGVDSLYITLLIAWTSLCPSITMLEGSKRLCKEDLVDELMIIDAVADNPRTRATRLFLKTIFKSLGKQVGNYFSPLFKNSR
;
A
#
# COMPACT_ATOMS: atom_id res chain seq x y z
N MET A 1 32.57 16.42 -2.95
CA MET A 1 31.69 17.49 -3.46
C MET A 1 30.27 16.95 -3.46
N ASN A 2 29.33 17.61 -2.78
CA ASN A 2 27.90 17.37 -3.02
C ASN A 2 27.54 18.07 -4.32
N ASP A 3 27.72 17.37 -5.43
CA ASP A 3 27.30 17.88 -6.74
C ASP A 3 25.77 17.93 -6.77
N ILE A 4 25.21 19.11 -7.03
CA ILE A 4 23.76 19.30 -7.03
C ILE A 4 23.20 18.66 -8.30
N LYS A 5 22.57 17.50 -8.14
CA LYS A 5 21.95 16.75 -9.24
C LYS A 5 20.67 17.44 -9.71
N LEU A 6 20.62 17.80 -10.98
CA LEU A 6 19.48 18.51 -11.58
C LEU A 6 18.36 17.54 -11.99
N ASN A 7 17.12 18.00 -11.86
CA ASN A 7 15.94 17.34 -12.42
C ASN A 7 15.72 17.74 -13.88
N CYS A 8 14.91 16.97 -14.62
CA CYS A 8 14.70 17.19 -16.05
C CYS A 8 14.12 18.57 -16.37
N TRP A 9 13.27 19.13 -15.49
CA TRP A 9 12.65 20.44 -15.71
C TRP A 9 13.63 21.59 -15.45
N GLU A 10 14.58 21.41 -14.53
CA GLU A 10 15.68 22.35 -14.29
C GLU A 10 16.66 22.33 -15.47
N TYR A 11 17.04 21.14 -15.93
CA TYR A 11 17.97 20.98 -17.04
C TYR A 11 17.39 21.50 -18.38
N ASN A 12 16.14 21.16 -18.69
CA ASN A 12 15.51 21.57 -19.95
C ASN A 12 14.83 22.96 -19.86
N ASN A 13 14.77 23.56 -18.67
CA ASN A 13 14.07 24.81 -18.38
C ASN A 13 12.65 24.87 -19.00
N CYS A 14 11.87 23.80 -18.80
CA CYS A 14 10.60 23.63 -19.51
C CYS A 14 9.43 24.37 -18.85
N GLN A 15 9.58 24.84 -17.60
CA GLN A 15 8.61 25.66 -16.86
C GLN A 15 7.23 25.00 -16.69
N ARG A 16 7.19 23.67 -16.67
CA ARG A 16 5.97 22.85 -16.47
C ARG A 16 6.01 22.05 -15.17
N GLU A 17 6.96 22.35 -14.30
CA GLU A 17 6.94 21.98 -12.90
C GLU A 17 5.72 22.56 -12.17
N VAL A 18 5.41 22.06 -10.98
CA VAL A 18 4.28 22.58 -10.19
C VAL A 18 4.55 24.06 -9.88
N GLY A 19 3.65 24.94 -10.32
CA GLY A 19 3.81 26.40 -10.21
C GLY A 19 4.65 27.07 -11.31
N GLY A 20 5.10 26.31 -12.31
CA GLY A 20 5.86 26.85 -13.45
C GLY A 20 5.01 27.73 -14.37
N ALA A 21 5.66 28.68 -15.07
CA ALA A 21 4.98 29.68 -15.89
C ALA A 21 4.12 29.08 -17.02
N LYS A 22 4.53 27.93 -17.58
CA LYS A 22 3.82 27.27 -18.70
C LYS A 22 2.72 26.31 -18.24
N VAL A 23 2.49 26.19 -16.93
CA VAL A 23 1.42 25.35 -16.38
C VAL A 23 0.04 25.81 -16.85
N TYR A 24 -0.20 27.13 -16.90
CA TYR A 24 -1.49 27.67 -17.31
C TYR A 24 -1.86 27.31 -18.77
N GLU A 25 -0.85 27.32 -19.65
CA GLU A 25 -1.06 27.11 -21.09
C GLU A 25 -0.99 25.63 -21.50
N LEU A 26 -0.04 24.87 -20.92
CA LEU A 26 0.28 23.49 -21.36
C LEU A 26 -0.04 22.44 -20.29
N GLY A 27 -0.59 22.84 -19.14
CA GLY A 27 -0.81 21.98 -17.99
C GLY A 27 0.48 21.57 -17.27
N VAL A 28 0.34 21.02 -16.07
CA VAL A 28 1.44 20.51 -15.25
C VAL A 28 2.04 19.26 -15.91
N CYS A 29 3.36 19.15 -15.91
CA CYS A 29 4.05 17.93 -16.35
C CYS A 29 3.76 16.78 -15.38
N PRO A 30 3.53 15.54 -15.84
CA PRO A 30 3.32 14.40 -14.94
C PRO A 30 4.58 14.02 -14.15
N VAL A 31 5.77 14.38 -14.64
CA VAL A 31 7.07 14.05 -14.03
C VAL A 31 7.22 14.55 -12.57
N PRO A 32 6.98 15.82 -12.26
CA PRO A 32 7.00 16.33 -10.88
C PRO A 32 5.88 15.77 -9.99
N LEU A 33 4.91 15.01 -10.52
CA LEU A 33 3.82 14.43 -9.73
C LEU A 33 4.05 12.95 -9.39
N GLU A 34 5.01 12.29 -10.03
CA GLU A 34 5.29 10.86 -9.82
C GLU A 34 6.11 10.63 -8.55
N SER A 35 5.42 10.52 -7.41
CA SER A 35 6.03 10.35 -6.09
C SER A 35 6.66 8.97 -5.86
N ARG A 36 6.28 7.95 -6.63
CA ARG A 36 6.84 6.60 -6.48
C ARG A 36 8.32 6.52 -6.86
N LEU A 37 8.82 7.54 -7.55
CA LEU A 37 10.21 7.66 -7.98
C LEU A 37 10.97 8.72 -7.18
N ASP A 38 10.37 9.27 -6.11
CA ASP A 38 11.04 10.26 -5.28
C ASP A 38 12.35 9.72 -4.68
N GLY A 39 13.40 10.54 -4.73
CA GLY A 39 14.76 10.15 -4.34
C GLY A 39 15.51 9.29 -5.37
N PHE A 40 14.87 8.83 -6.44
CA PHE A 40 15.53 8.00 -7.44
C PHE A 40 16.62 8.78 -8.17
N HIS A 41 17.84 8.21 -8.22
CA HIS A 41 19.06 8.88 -8.72
C HIS A 41 19.35 10.24 -8.05
N GLY A 42 18.90 10.43 -6.80
CA GLY A 42 19.02 11.69 -6.07
C GLY A 42 18.12 12.81 -6.61
N GLY A 43 17.15 12.46 -7.46
CA GLY A 43 16.15 13.39 -7.99
C GLY A 43 14.94 13.55 -7.08
N LYS A 44 14.12 14.55 -7.39
CA LYS A 44 12.80 14.74 -6.78
C LYS A 44 11.73 14.13 -7.67
N ASN A 45 10.84 13.32 -7.09
CA ASN A 45 9.80 12.58 -7.83
C ASN A 45 10.39 11.91 -9.09
N GLY A 46 9.72 12.02 -10.24
CA GLY A 46 10.23 11.51 -11.51
C GLY A 46 11.37 12.31 -12.17
N GLY A 47 11.92 13.33 -11.52
CA GLY A 47 12.77 14.35 -12.14
C GLY A 47 14.02 13.80 -12.81
N ARG A 48 14.64 12.75 -12.24
CA ARG A 48 15.81 12.06 -12.80
C ARG A 48 15.47 10.71 -13.44
N SER A 49 14.20 10.51 -13.77
CA SER A 49 13.69 9.31 -14.44
C SER A 49 12.60 9.67 -15.44
N CYS A 50 12.65 10.88 -15.99
CA CYS A 50 11.56 11.39 -16.82
C CYS A 50 11.25 10.47 -18.01
N TRP A 51 12.23 9.73 -18.56
CA TRP A 51 12.02 8.73 -19.61
C TRP A 51 11.06 7.62 -19.22
N ALA A 52 10.90 7.36 -17.92
CA ALA A 52 10.02 6.37 -17.31
C ALA A 52 8.54 6.76 -17.19
N ILE A 53 8.19 8.00 -17.56
CA ILE A 53 6.87 8.58 -17.31
C ILE A 53 6.22 8.94 -18.65
N ALA A 54 5.04 8.39 -18.93
CA ALA A 54 4.30 8.70 -20.16
C ALA A 54 3.71 10.13 -20.14
N GLY A 55 3.32 10.66 -21.31
CA GLY A 55 2.58 11.93 -21.39
C GLY A 55 3.38 13.20 -21.14
N THR A 56 4.71 13.17 -21.29
CA THR A 56 5.52 14.41 -21.21
C THR A 56 5.65 15.10 -22.56
N LEU A 57 5.87 16.41 -22.53
CA LEU A 57 6.09 17.25 -23.71
C LEU A 57 7.57 17.63 -23.85
N CYS A 58 8.45 16.64 -23.96
CA CYS A 58 9.88 16.90 -24.18
C CYS A 58 10.08 17.39 -25.63
N GLY A 59 10.68 18.58 -25.80
CA GLY A 59 10.88 19.19 -27.12
C GLY A 59 9.61 19.77 -27.77
N GLY A 60 8.60 20.12 -26.98
CA GLY A 60 7.38 20.79 -27.46
C GLY A 60 6.36 19.89 -28.16
N LYS A 61 6.62 18.58 -28.28
CA LYS A 61 5.68 17.60 -28.83
C LYS A 61 5.29 16.58 -27.75
N PRO A 62 4.00 16.20 -27.65
CA PRO A 62 3.59 15.17 -26.71
C PRO A 62 4.25 13.86 -27.12
N LYS A 63 5.06 13.29 -26.23
CA LYS A 63 5.66 11.98 -26.42
C LYS A 63 4.66 10.93 -25.95
N GLY A 64 4.43 9.92 -26.81
CA GLY A 64 3.39 8.90 -26.66
C GLY A 64 3.62 7.92 -25.52
N THR A 65 3.43 6.63 -25.80
CA THR A 65 3.52 5.59 -24.75
C THR A 65 4.94 5.48 -24.16
N MET A 66 5.01 4.91 -22.96
CA MET A 66 6.26 4.67 -22.23
C MET A 66 7.34 3.96 -23.09
N ALA A 67 6.94 2.99 -23.93
CA ALA A 67 7.83 2.26 -24.83
C ALA A 67 8.43 3.14 -25.95
N GLN A 68 7.62 4.02 -26.54
CA GLN A 68 8.10 4.97 -27.56
C GLN A 68 9.11 5.95 -26.96
N LYS A 69 8.87 6.35 -25.72
CA LYS A 69 9.71 7.28 -24.99
C LYS A 69 11.06 6.70 -24.59
N LEU A 70 11.11 5.45 -24.14
CA LEU A 70 12.36 4.74 -23.86
C LEU A 70 13.30 4.74 -25.06
N LYS A 71 12.76 4.50 -26.26
CA LYS A 71 13.55 4.51 -27.50
C LYS A 71 14.08 5.92 -27.79
N ASP A 72 13.20 6.93 -27.78
CA ASP A 72 13.56 8.32 -28.06
C ASP A 72 14.54 8.90 -27.04
N CYS A 73 14.44 8.49 -25.77
CA CYS A 73 15.26 9.03 -24.68
C CYS A 73 16.70 8.51 -24.67
N THR A 74 17.02 7.44 -25.40
CA THR A 74 18.43 6.98 -25.54
C THR A 74 19.36 8.05 -26.12
N LEU A 75 18.82 8.96 -26.94
CA LEU A 75 19.53 10.08 -27.55
C LEU A 75 19.31 11.41 -26.80
N CYS A 76 18.65 11.38 -25.64
CA CYS A 76 18.39 12.58 -24.87
C CYS A 76 19.61 12.97 -24.02
N ASN A 77 20.11 14.19 -24.20
CA ASN A 77 21.25 14.72 -23.45
C ASN A 77 21.07 14.60 -21.93
N PHE A 78 19.84 14.83 -21.43
CA PHE A 78 19.56 14.69 -20.00
C PHE A 78 19.63 13.23 -19.53
N HIS A 79 19.12 12.27 -20.32
CA HIS A 79 19.21 10.86 -19.95
C HIS A 79 20.67 10.38 -19.93
N GLN A 80 21.45 10.78 -20.93
CA GLN A 80 22.89 10.50 -20.98
C GLN A 80 23.63 11.13 -19.81
N LEU A 81 23.29 12.37 -19.44
CA LEU A 81 23.83 13.04 -18.26
C LEU A 81 23.56 12.23 -16.99
N VAL A 82 22.32 11.77 -16.78
CA VAL A 82 22.00 10.93 -15.60
C VAL A 82 22.82 9.64 -15.63
N ILE A 83 22.93 8.96 -16.76
CA ILE A 83 23.77 7.74 -16.86
C ILE A 83 25.23 8.05 -16.48
N MET A 84 25.79 9.15 -16.99
CA MET A 84 27.18 9.54 -16.68
C MET A 84 27.38 9.90 -15.21
N GLU A 85 26.44 10.61 -14.60
CA GLU A 85 26.53 10.99 -13.17
C GLU A 85 26.35 9.82 -12.21
N GLU A 86 25.55 8.82 -12.58
CA GLU A 86 25.31 7.64 -11.75
C GLU A 86 26.41 6.58 -11.95
N GLY A 87 27.01 6.49 -13.14
CA GLY A 87 28.07 5.53 -13.45
C GLY A 87 27.67 4.10 -13.10
N ASP A 88 28.52 3.42 -12.31
CA ASP A 88 28.30 2.04 -11.87
C ASP A 88 27.09 1.88 -10.92
N HIS A 89 26.59 2.98 -10.34
CA HIS A 89 25.40 2.97 -9.50
C HIS A 89 24.09 3.12 -10.29
N TYR A 90 24.17 3.24 -11.62
CA TYR A 90 22.98 3.34 -12.47
C TYR A 90 22.09 2.11 -12.31
N THR A 91 20.81 2.33 -12.05
CA THR A 91 19.81 1.30 -11.79
C THR A 91 18.61 1.53 -12.68
N SER A 92 18.02 0.47 -13.22
CA SER A 92 16.82 0.63 -14.03
C SER A 92 15.60 0.99 -13.17
N VAL A 93 14.67 1.78 -13.72
CA VAL A 93 13.41 2.13 -13.02
C VAL A 93 12.61 0.87 -12.63
N ALA A 94 12.64 -0.17 -13.47
CA ALA A 94 11.98 -1.44 -13.17
C ALA A 94 12.59 -2.14 -11.93
N THR A 95 13.92 -2.11 -11.81
CA THR A 95 14.63 -2.66 -10.65
C THR A 95 14.29 -1.86 -9.40
N PHE A 96 14.32 -0.53 -9.47
CA PHE A 96 13.98 0.34 -8.35
C PHE A 96 12.54 0.10 -7.84
N LEU A 97 11.55 0.14 -8.73
CA LEU A 97 10.15 -0.12 -8.36
C LEU A 97 9.91 -1.55 -7.85
N ARG A 98 10.73 -2.52 -8.26
CA ARG A 98 10.70 -3.86 -7.67
C ARG A 98 11.25 -3.82 -6.25
N GLN A 99 12.36 -3.13 -6.03
CA GLN A 99 12.99 -3.01 -4.72
C GLN A 99 12.07 -2.27 -3.73
N SER A 100 11.48 -1.14 -4.11
CA SER A 100 10.53 -0.40 -3.27
C SER A 100 9.36 -1.29 -2.82
N ARG A 101 8.78 -2.08 -3.74
CA ARG A 101 7.72 -3.05 -3.40
C ARG A 101 8.19 -4.15 -2.44
N LEU A 102 9.43 -4.62 -2.59
CA LEU A 102 9.99 -5.61 -1.68
C LEU A 102 10.23 -5.03 -0.29
N ASP A 103 10.67 -3.77 -0.21
CA ASP A 103 10.93 -3.10 1.05
C ASP A 103 9.63 -2.73 1.76
N GLU A 104 8.61 -2.26 1.05
CA GLU A 104 7.23 -2.14 1.55
C GLU A 104 6.74 -3.48 2.13
N ARG A 105 6.93 -4.58 1.39
CA ARG A 105 6.54 -5.93 1.86
C ARG A 105 7.32 -6.39 3.08
N LYS A 106 8.62 -6.05 3.19
CA LYS A 106 9.43 -6.35 4.37
C LYS A 106 8.99 -5.53 5.59
N MET A 107 8.59 -4.27 5.40
CA MET A 107 8.03 -3.46 6.48
C MET A 107 6.73 -4.06 7.00
N ILE A 108 5.83 -4.47 6.10
CA ILE A 108 4.60 -5.20 6.45
C ILE A 108 4.92 -6.49 7.23
N PHE A 109 6.01 -7.19 6.88
CA PHE A 109 6.41 -8.41 7.58
C PHE A 109 7.18 -8.18 8.90
N LYS A 110 7.80 -7.00 9.07
CA LYS A 110 8.52 -6.60 10.28
C LYS A 110 7.61 -6.02 11.36
N GLU A 111 6.44 -5.50 11.00
CA GLU A 111 5.36 -5.37 11.98
C GLU A 111 5.13 -6.76 12.58
N PRO A 112 5.10 -6.88 13.92
CA PRO A 112 5.17 -8.18 14.57
C PRO A 112 4.09 -9.07 13.99
N SER A 113 4.52 -10.16 13.35
CA SER A 113 3.59 -11.13 12.79
C SER A 113 2.61 -11.54 13.89
N PHE A 114 1.38 -11.88 13.51
CA PHE A 114 0.35 -12.33 14.45
C PHE A 114 0.88 -13.35 15.48
N LEU A 115 1.76 -14.27 15.05
CA LEU A 115 2.41 -15.27 15.90
C LEU A 115 3.40 -14.68 16.90
N GLU A 116 4.15 -13.65 16.54
CA GLU A 116 5.10 -12.96 17.40
C GLU A 116 4.37 -12.04 18.41
N HIS A 117 3.29 -11.40 17.97
CA HIS A 117 2.37 -10.68 18.86
C HIS A 117 1.77 -11.64 19.90
N VAL A 118 1.21 -12.78 19.47
CA VAL A 118 0.65 -13.83 20.32
C VAL A 118 1.71 -14.43 21.27
N TYR A 119 2.93 -14.67 20.80
CA TYR A 119 4.02 -15.20 21.61
C TYR A 119 4.51 -14.20 22.67
N SER A 120 4.61 -12.91 22.32
CA SER A 120 4.98 -11.86 23.30
C SER A 120 3.90 -11.67 24.37
N LYS A 121 2.62 -11.66 23.98
CA LYS A 121 1.47 -11.57 24.88
C LYS A 121 1.34 -12.79 25.79
N SER A 122 1.56 -14.00 25.27
CA SER A 122 1.51 -15.22 26.09
C SER A 122 2.63 -15.26 27.14
N LYS A 123 3.81 -14.70 26.81
CA LYS A 123 4.91 -14.52 27.77
C LYS A 123 4.55 -13.53 28.88
N MET A 124 3.82 -12.45 28.59
CA MET A 124 3.34 -11.49 29.59
C MET A 124 2.15 -12.02 30.42
N ALA A 125 1.31 -12.89 29.84
CA ALA A 125 0.20 -13.55 30.55
C ALA A 125 0.67 -14.59 31.60
N SER A 126 1.95 -14.96 31.59
CA SER A 126 2.56 -15.74 32.68
C SER A 126 2.60 -14.97 34.00
N GLU A 127 2.44 -13.64 33.96
CA GLU A 127 2.43 -12.77 35.15
C GLU A 127 1.01 -12.24 35.45
N ASP A 128 0.16 -12.05 34.44
CA ASP A 128 -1.22 -11.56 34.59
C ASP A 128 -2.29 -12.53 34.05
N GLY A 129 -2.95 -13.25 34.95
CA GLY A 129 -4.38 -13.64 34.90
C GLY A 129 -4.97 -14.41 33.70
N VAL A 130 -5.87 -15.36 34.02
CA VAL A 130 -6.59 -16.28 33.11
C VAL A 130 -7.44 -15.57 32.02
N ASP A 131 -7.67 -14.26 32.10
CA ASP A 131 -8.49 -13.50 31.16
C ASP A 131 -7.79 -13.32 29.80
N SER A 132 -6.47 -13.14 29.79
CA SER A 132 -5.63 -12.96 28.60
C SER A 132 -5.65 -14.21 27.69
N LEU A 133 -5.68 -15.40 28.27
CA LEU A 133 -5.69 -16.67 27.52
C LEU A 133 -6.99 -16.84 26.71
N TYR A 134 -8.12 -16.42 27.27
CA TYR A 134 -9.44 -16.59 26.64
C TYR A 134 -9.57 -15.76 25.35
N ILE A 135 -9.17 -14.49 25.40
CA ILE A 135 -9.25 -13.60 24.24
C ILE A 135 -8.22 -14.00 23.19
N THR A 136 -7.02 -14.41 23.61
CA THR A 136 -6.01 -14.97 22.72
C THR A 136 -6.52 -16.19 21.95
N LEU A 137 -7.24 -17.10 22.62
CA LEU A 137 -7.86 -18.27 21.98
C LEU A 137 -8.98 -17.89 21.02
N LEU A 138 -9.80 -16.88 21.35
CA LEU A 138 -10.82 -16.35 20.44
C LEU A 138 -10.20 -15.73 19.18
N ILE A 139 -9.12 -14.96 19.34
CA ILE A 139 -8.41 -14.35 18.22
C ILE A 139 -7.79 -15.45 17.33
N ALA A 140 -7.13 -16.45 17.92
CA ALA A 140 -6.58 -17.59 17.18
C ALA A 140 -7.68 -18.35 16.40
N TRP A 141 -8.84 -18.56 17.02
CA TRP A 141 -10.00 -19.19 16.38
C TRP A 141 -10.52 -18.34 15.20
N THR A 142 -10.66 -17.02 15.37
CA THR A 142 -11.05 -16.12 14.27
C THR A 142 -10.04 -16.16 13.12
N SER A 143 -8.75 -16.21 13.44
CA SER A 143 -7.66 -16.24 12.48
C SER A 143 -7.59 -17.55 11.69
N LEU A 144 -8.01 -18.66 12.28
CA LEU A 144 -7.98 -19.98 11.63
C LEU A 144 -9.32 -20.37 10.99
N CYS A 145 -10.43 -19.68 11.27
CA CYS A 145 -11.74 -20.01 10.73
C CYS A 145 -11.92 -19.61 9.26
N PRO A 146 -12.02 -20.58 8.33
CA PRO A 146 -12.27 -20.30 6.90
C PRO A 146 -13.71 -19.82 6.64
N SER A 147 -14.64 -19.96 7.60
CA SER A 147 -16.02 -19.48 7.44
C SER A 147 -16.15 -17.96 7.58
N ILE A 148 -15.14 -17.28 8.14
CA ILE A 148 -15.09 -15.82 8.32
C ILE A 148 -14.41 -15.12 7.13
N THR A 149 -13.58 -15.83 6.35
CA THR A 149 -12.90 -15.29 5.17
C THR A 149 -13.86 -14.97 4.01
N MET A 150 -15.11 -15.43 4.05
CA MET A 150 -16.13 -15.14 3.03
C MET A 150 -16.82 -13.76 3.18
N LEU A 151 -16.28 -12.85 4.00
CA LEU A 151 -16.77 -11.47 4.15
C LEU A 151 -15.97 -10.43 3.34
N GLU A 152 -14.95 -10.88 2.60
CA GLU A 152 -14.18 -10.07 1.63
C GLU A 152 -15.12 -9.47 0.57
N GLY A 153 -15.49 -8.19 0.78
CA GLY A 153 -16.44 -7.47 -0.06
C GLY A 153 -17.47 -6.65 0.73
N SER A 154 -17.56 -6.83 2.06
CA SER A 154 -18.38 -5.97 2.92
C SER A 154 -17.59 -4.74 3.38
N LYS A 155 -18.05 -3.54 3.01
CA LYS A 155 -17.41 -2.23 3.32
C LYS A 155 -17.26 -1.89 4.82
N ARG A 156 -17.57 -2.80 5.75
CA ARG A 156 -17.69 -2.46 7.19
C ARG A 156 -17.05 -3.41 8.19
N LEU A 157 -16.64 -4.62 7.82
CA LEU A 157 -15.96 -5.51 8.76
C LEU A 157 -15.26 -6.65 8.01
N CYS A 158 -13.93 -6.59 7.97
CA CYS A 158 -13.04 -7.66 7.57
C CYS A 158 -12.62 -8.51 8.78
N LYS A 159 -11.97 -9.65 8.51
CA LYS A 159 -11.47 -10.56 9.55
C LYS A 159 -10.42 -9.86 10.41
N GLU A 160 -9.59 -9.03 9.79
CA GLU A 160 -8.56 -8.21 10.40
C GLU A 160 -9.20 -7.18 11.35
N ASP A 161 -10.25 -6.47 10.93
CA ASP A 161 -10.97 -5.50 11.78
C ASP A 161 -11.55 -6.13 13.06
N LEU A 162 -12.02 -7.39 12.99
CA LEU A 162 -12.53 -8.10 14.17
C LEU A 162 -11.41 -8.45 15.15
N VAL A 163 -10.25 -8.82 14.63
CA VAL A 163 -9.06 -9.11 15.43
C VAL A 163 -8.59 -7.84 16.14
N ASP A 164 -8.54 -6.72 15.44
CA ASP A 164 -8.15 -5.42 16.00
C ASP A 164 -9.10 -4.97 17.12
N GLU A 165 -10.41 -5.09 16.92
CA GLU A 165 -11.40 -4.77 17.96
C GLU A 165 -11.32 -5.70 19.18
N LEU A 166 -11.04 -6.99 18.99
CA LEU A 166 -10.81 -7.92 20.11
C LEU A 166 -9.54 -7.57 20.89
N MET A 167 -8.49 -7.12 20.19
CA MET A 167 -7.25 -6.64 20.81
C MET A 167 -7.46 -5.35 21.63
N ILE A 168 -8.28 -4.42 21.13
CA ILE A 168 -8.64 -3.20 21.85
C ILE A 168 -9.47 -3.54 23.11
N ILE A 169 -10.42 -4.47 23.00
CA ILE A 169 -11.23 -4.91 24.15
C ILE A 169 -10.36 -5.55 25.24
N ASP A 170 -9.38 -6.37 24.87
CA ASP A 170 -8.42 -6.96 25.80
C ASP A 170 -7.61 -5.89 26.55
N ALA A 171 -7.22 -4.82 25.85
CA ALA A 171 -6.37 -3.77 26.41
C ALA A 171 -7.12 -2.76 27.31
N VAL A 172 -8.40 -2.49 27.06
CA VAL A 172 -9.09 -1.31 27.63
C VAL A 172 -10.34 -1.66 28.45
N ALA A 173 -10.95 -2.83 28.28
CA ALA A 173 -12.25 -3.10 28.89
C ALA A 173 -12.16 -3.62 30.33
N ASP A 174 -13.00 -3.09 31.23
CA ASP A 174 -13.12 -3.56 32.63
C ASP A 174 -13.54 -5.03 32.75
N ASN A 175 -14.27 -5.56 31.75
CA ASN A 175 -14.74 -6.94 31.68
C ASN A 175 -14.53 -7.49 30.26
N PRO A 176 -13.28 -7.82 29.90
CA PRO A 176 -12.89 -8.01 28.51
C PRO A 176 -13.49 -9.30 27.93
N ARG A 177 -13.68 -10.36 28.73
CA ARG A 177 -14.32 -11.61 28.33
C ARG A 177 -15.76 -11.44 27.82
N THR A 178 -16.60 -10.75 28.58
CA THR A 178 -18.03 -10.56 28.26
C THR A 178 -18.21 -9.67 27.04
N ARG A 179 -17.32 -8.70 26.85
CA ARG A 179 -17.36 -7.79 25.70
C ARG A 179 -16.83 -8.47 24.44
N ALA A 180 -15.74 -9.24 24.55
CA ALA A 180 -15.17 -10.02 23.46
C ALA A 180 -16.15 -11.09 22.96
N THR A 181 -16.76 -11.86 23.87
CA THR A 181 -17.80 -12.85 23.53
C THR A 181 -18.99 -12.24 22.80
N ARG A 182 -19.51 -11.13 23.32
CA ARG A 182 -20.65 -10.44 22.71
C ARG A 182 -20.32 -9.93 21.32
N LEU A 183 -19.14 -9.33 21.13
CA LEU A 183 -18.70 -8.84 19.83
C LEU A 183 -18.54 -10.01 18.85
N PHE A 184 -17.83 -11.07 19.25
CA PHE A 184 -17.61 -12.26 18.44
C PHE A 184 -18.92 -12.93 18.03
N LEU A 185 -19.83 -13.18 18.98
CA LEU A 185 -21.15 -13.76 18.71
C LEU A 185 -21.98 -12.87 17.77
N LYS A 186 -22.00 -11.56 18.00
CA LYS A 186 -22.73 -10.62 17.12
C LYS A 186 -22.22 -10.68 15.69
N THR A 187 -20.91 -10.78 15.51
CA THR A 187 -20.29 -10.90 14.18
C THR A 187 -20.61 -12.24 13.52
N ILE A 188 -20.55 -13.35 14.27
CA ILE A 188 -20.90 -14.68 13.77
C ILE A 188 -22.39 -14.78 13.41
N PHE A 189 -23.30 -14.36 14.28
CA PHE A 189 -24.75 -14.40 14.01
C PHE A 189 -25.12 -13.57 12.80
N LYS A 190 -24.46 -12.42 12.61
CA LYS A 190 -24.67 -11.59 11.42
C LYS A 190 -24.14 -12.24 10.14
N SER A 191 -23.00 -12.94 10.23
CA SER A 191 -22.44 -13.71 9.11
C SER A 191 -23.34 -14.88 8.73
N LEU A 192 -23.76 -15.69 9.71
CA LEU A 192 -24.68 -16.81 9.54
C LEU A 192 -26.04 -16.35 9.01
N GLY A 193 -26.59 -15.24 9.52
CA GLY A 193 -27.84 -14.67 9.03
C GLY A 193 -27.79 -14.29 7.54
N LYS A 194 -26.64 -13.79 7.05
CA LYS A 194 -26.43 -13.52 5.62
C LYS A 194 -26.27 -14.80 4.80
N GLN A 195 -25.52 -15.78 5.30
CA GLN A 195 -25.34 -17.07 4.60
C GLN A 195 -26.66 -17.82 4.48
N VAL A 196 -27.44 -17.93 5.56
CA VAL A 196 -28.76 -18.53 5.59
C VAL A 196 -29.72 -17.72 4.71
N GLY A 197 -29.75 -16.39 4.83
CA GLY A 197 -30.58 -15.53 3.98
C GLY A 197 -30.31 -15.74 2.48
N ASN A 198 -29.05 -15.84 2.08
CA ASN A 198 -28.67 -16.07 0.68
C ASN A 198 -28.95 -17.51 0.23
N TYR A 199 -28.74 -18.51 1.10
CA TYR A 199 -28.99 -19.93 0.81
C TYR A 199 -30.49 -20.25 0.66
N PHE A 200 -31.35 -19.61 1.47
CA PHE A 200 -32.81 -19.78 1.38
C PHE A 200 -33.49 -18.77 0.44
N SER A 201 -32.79 -17.73 -0.02
CA SER A 201 -33.33 -16.77 -1.00
C SER A 201 -33.92 -17.40 -2.28
N PRO A 202 -33.41 -18.52 -2.83
CA PRO A 202 -33.99 -19.16 -4.01
C PRO A 202 -35.26 -19.95 -3.69
N LEU A 203 -35.43 -20.44 -2.45
CA LEU A 203 -36.59 -21.25 -2.04
C LEU A 203 -37.85 -20.41 -1.85
N PHE A 204 -37.71 -19.17 -1.38
CA PHE A 204 -38.83 -18.24 -1.22
C PHE A 204 -39.20 -17.49 -2.50
N LYS A 205 -38.39 -17.58 -3.56
CA LYS A 205 -38.65 -16.92 -4.85
C LYS A 205 -39.62 -17.70 -5.75
N ASN A 206 -39.91 -18.96 -5.41
CA ASN A 206 -40.79 -19.86 -6.16
C ASN A 206 -42.16 -20.11 -5.49
N SER A 207 -42.53 -19.39 -4.43
CA SER A 207 -43.84 -19.54 -3.76
C SER A 207 -44.83 -18.38 -4.00
N ARG A 208 -44.76 -17.72 -5.18
CA ARG A 208 -45.82 -16.84 -5.67
C ARG A 208 -46.26 -17.26 -7.06
#